data_AF-A0A945JSF1-F1
#
_entry.id   AF-A0A945JSF1-F1
#
_cell.length_a   1.000
_cell.length_b   1.000
_cell.length_c   1.000
_cell.angle_alpha   90.00
_cell.angle_beta   90.00
_cell.angle_gamma   90.00
#
_symmetry.space_group_name_H-M   'P 1'
#
loop_
_entity.id
_entity.type
_entity.pdbx_description
1 polymer ?
#
loop_
_entity_poly.entity_id
_entity_poly.type
_entity_poly.pdbx_seq_one_letter_code
_entity_poly.pdbx_strand_id
1 'polypeptide(L)'
;MGQVLMPKATAVWLIENTALTFDQVAAFCGLHPLEVQSIADGEVAIGMAGFDPISSGQLTQDEIDRCSADPAQALQLAEVNVPRPTTRTKGPRYTPVARRQDRPDGIAWLLRNFPELSDGQIARLVGTTKPTINGIRDRTHWNIANIKPRDPVALGLCGREDLSAAIDKARRAVERAEKRKAKDKAKDKAKAEAKTEAAVTAETPESKPIESESDIPGVADAQPEAAVAEAPAAEPAAATPFSEAAPADVAEAELPSADPQDPPAAAEETPRTPEWPPTDR
;
A
#
# COMPACT_ATOMS: atom_id res chain seq x y z
N MET A 1 -11.46 -19.12 26.50
CA MET A 1 -10.12 -19.57 26.95
C MET A 1 -9.09 -19.06 25.96
N GLY A 2 -7.85 -18.84 26.39
CA GLY A 2 -6.71 -18.88 25.46
C GLY A 2 -6.45 -20.33 25.04
N GLN A 3 -5.98 -20.55 23.81
CA GLN A 3 -5.59 -21.87 23.34
C GLN A 3 -4.09 -22.05 23.56
N VAL A 4 -3.67 -23.17 24.15
CA VAL A 4 -2.25 -23.49 24.33
C VAL A 4 -1.55 -23.71 22.98
N LEU A 5 -0.28 -23.33 22.93
CA LEU A 5 0.60 -23.59 21.79
C LEU A 5 1.05 -25.06 21.82
N MET A 6 0.80 -25.80 20.73
CA MET A 6 1.12 -27.23 20.59
C MET A 6 0.58 -28.10 21.75
N PRO A 7 -0.76 -28.33 21.84
CA PRO A 7 -1.38 -29.01 22.98
C PRO A 7 -0.85 -30.42 23.24
N LYS A 8 -0.54 -31.21 22.21
CA LYS A 8 -0.01 -32.58 22.40
C LYS A 8 1.44 -32.59 22.91
N ALA A 9 2.30 -31.70 22.41
CA ALA A 9 3.68 -31.56 22.89
C ALA A 9 3.72 -30.99 24.32
N THR A 10 2.80 -30.07 24.64
CA THR A 10 2.62 -29.56 26.00
C THR A 10 2.09 -30.65 26.95
N ALA A 11 1.18 -31.52 26.49
CA ALA A 11 0.69 -32.66 27.28
C ALA A 11 1.80 -33.66 27.60
N VAL A 12 2.64 -34.06 26.63
CA VAL A 12 3.83 -34.91 26.88
C VAL A 12 4.71 -34.30 27.97
N TRP A 13 5.07 -33.02 27.83
CA TRP A 13 5.93 -32.35 28.81
C TRP A 13 5.31 -32.33 30.21
N LEU A 14 4.01 -32.04 30.32
CA LEU A 14 3.30 -32.03 31.61
C LEU A 14 3.23 -33.42 32.24
N ILE A 15 2.98 -34.49 31.47
CA ILE A 15 2.98 -35.88 31.97
C ILE A 15 4.38 -36.29 32.46
N GLU A 16 5.45 -35.91 31.74
CA GLU A 16 6.82 -36.31 32.06
C GLU A 16 7.44 -35.51 33.24
N ASN A 17 7.05 -34.25 33.43
CA ASN A 17 7.75 -33.31 34.32
C ASN A 17 6.91 -32.82 35.52
N THR A 18 5.65 -33.28 35.67
CA THR A 18 4.76 -32.83 36.76
C THR A 18 3.95 -33.98 37.36
N ALA A 19 3.40 -33.76 38.57
CA ALA A 19 2.50 -34.71 39.24
C ALA A 19 1.01 -34.42 39.00
N LEU A 20 0.66 -33.78 37.87
CA LEU A 20 -0.71 -33.39 37.53
C LEU A 20 -1.56 -34.58 37.07
N THR A 21 -2.86 -34.55 37.36
CA THR A 21 -3.80 -35.58 36.90
C THR A 21 -4.10 -35.45 35.40
N PHE A 22 -4.47 -36.57 34.76
CA PHE A 22 -4.80 -36.58 33.33
C PHE A 22 -5.98 -35.65 32.99
N ASP A 23 -6.96 -35.49 33.89
CA ASP A 23 -8.08 -34.56 33.71
C ASP A 23 -7.65 -33.09 33.76
N GLN A 24 -6.70 -32.72 34.64
CA GLN A 24 -6.12 -31.37 34.68
C GLN A 24 -5.33 -31.06 33.40
N VAL A 25 -4.49 -31.99 32.93
CA VAL A 25 -3.72 -31.85 31.69
C VAL A 25 -4.66 -31.80 30.47
N ALA A 26 -5.72 -32.61 30.45
CA ALA A 26 -6.76 -32.59 29.41
C ALA A 26 -7.48 -31.24 29.34
N ALA A 27 -7.91 -30.72 30.50
CA ALA A 27 -8.59 -29.43 30.61
C ALA A 27 -7.69 -28.25 30.17
N PHE A 28 -6.40 -28.28 30.50
CA PHE A 28 -5.44 -27.25 30.10
C PHE A 28 -5.11 -27.30 28.60
N CYS A 29 -4.83 -28.50 28.08
CA CYS A 29 -4.46 -28.68 26.67
C CYS A 29 -5.66 -28.69 25.70
N GLY A 30 -6.90 -28.75 26.21
CA GLY A 30 -8.10 -28.87 25.38
C GLY A 30 -8.20 -30.22 24.66
N LEU A 31 -7.65 -31.28 25.28
CA LEU A 31 -7.67 -32.66 24.78
C LEU A 31 -8.71 -33.48 25.56
N HIS A 32 -9.08 -34.66 25.05
CA HIS A 32 -9.87 -35.61 25.83
C HIS A 32 -8.97 -36.37 26.85
N PRO A 33 -9.43 -36.71 28.07
CA PRO A 33 -8.61 -37.46 29.03
C PRO A 33 -8.04 -38.78 28.49
N LEU A 34 -8.80 -39.48 27.62
CA LEU A 34 -8.30 -40.68 26.93
C LEU A 34 -7.15 -40.39 25.95
N GLU A 35 -7.10 -39.21 25.32
CA GLU A 35 -5.92 -38.84 24.50
C GLU A 35 -4.70 -38.56 25.37
N VAL A 36 -4.89 -37.96 26.55
CA VAL A 36 -3.82 -37.75 27.53
C VAL A 36 -3.32 -39.09 28.08
N GLN A 37 -4.21 -40.04 28.32
CA GLN A 37 -3.86 -41.41 28.71
C GLN A 37 -3.08 -42.13 27.60
N SER A 38 -3.56 -42.19 26.35
CA SER A 38 -2.79 -42.82 25.25
C SER A 38 -1.46 -42.12 24.95
N ILE A 39 -1.27 -40.85 25.34
CA ILE A 39 0.04 -40.17 25.33
C ILE A 39 0.93 -40.70 26.47
N ALA A 40 0.40 -40.83 27.70
CA ALA A 40 1.13 -41.35 28.85
C ALA A 40 1.51 -42.84 28.70
N ASP A 41 0.62 -43.65 28.11
CA ASP A 41 0.86 -45.05 27.75
C ASP A 41 1.83 -45.21 26.55
N GLY A 42 2.23 -44.11 25.92
CA GLY A 42 3.19 -44.10 24.80
C GLY A 42 2.63 -44.64 23.48
N GLU A 43 1.32 -44.67 23.29
CA GLU A 43 0.67 -45.06 22.03
C GLU A 43 0.59 -43.88 21.06
N VAL A 44 0.22 -42.70 21.57
CA VAL A 44 0.01 -41.49 20.78
C VAL A 44 1.22 -40.56 20.90
N ALA A 45 1.84 -40.27 19.74
CA ALA A 45 2.97 -39.35 19.59
C ALA A 45 4.33 -39.84 20.14
N ILE A 46 4.61 -41.14 20.01
CA ILE A 46 5.95 -41.75 20.13
C ILE A 46 7.01 -40.87 19.43
N GLY A 47 8.05 -40.47 20.17
CA GLY A 47 9.18 -39.70 19.64
C GLY A 47 8.92 -38.20 19.44
N MET A 48 7.77 -37.67 19.87
CA MET A 48 7.53 -36.23 19.94
C MET A 48 8.25 -35.63 21.16
N ALA A 49 9.11 -34.63 20.94
CA ALA A 49 9.71 -33.89 22.04
C ALA A 49 8.66 -33.06 22.80
N GLY A 50 8.66 -33.15 24.13
CA GLY A 50 7.81 -32.33 24.99
C GLY A 50 8.09 -30.83 24.83
N PHE A 51 7.03 -30.02 24.82
CA PHE A 51 7.12 -28.56 24.72
C PHE A 51 6.85 -27.91 26.08
N ASP A 52 7.84 -27.20 26.62
CA ASP A 52 7.79 -26.59 27.95
C ASP A 52 6.80 -25.40 28.00
N PRO A 53 5.71 -25.49 28.79
CA PRO A 53 4.75 -24.40 28.97
C PRO A 53 5.26 -23.28 29.88
N ILE A 54 6.27 -23.53 30.73
CA ILE A 54 6.90 -22.54 31.61
C ILE A 54 7.88 -21.69 30.81
N SER A 55 8.81 -22.30 30.06
CA SER A 55 9.75 -21.56 29.19
C SER A 55 9.06 -20.79 28.06
N SER A 56 7.86 -21.20 27.66
CA SER A 56 7.01 -20.45 26.71
C SER A 56 6.10 -19.40 27.37
N GLY A 57 6.13 -19.26 28.70
CA GLY A 57 5.36 -18.28 29.46
C GLY A 57 3.85 -18.54 29.52
N GLN A 58 3.41 -19.76 29.20
CA GLN A 58 2.00 -20.18 29.22
C GLN A 58 1.53 -20.65 30.60
N LEU A 59 2.45 -21.20 31.40
CA LEU A 59 2.25 -21.55 32.81
C LEU A 59 3.31 -20.88 33.69
N THR A 60 3.02 -20.82 34.98
CA THR A 60 4.01 -20.49 36.03
C THR A 60 4.23 -21.72 36.92
N GLN A 61 5.39 -21.83 37.55
CA GLN A 61 5.67 -22.92 38.49
C GLN A 61 4.63 -22.90 39.64
N ASP A 62 4.33 -21.72 40.17
CA ASP A 62 3.33 -21.47 41.23
C ASP A 62 1.89 -21.92 40.88
N GLU A 63 1.59 -22.13 39.59
CA GLU A 63 0.32 -22.70 39.10
C GLU A 63 0.37 -24.23 39.10
N ILE A 64 1.47 -24.80 38.61
CA ILE A 64 1.71 -26.25 38.59
C ILE A 64 1.77 -26.80 40.02
N ASP A 65 2.56 -26.17 40.89
CA ASP A 65 2.73 -26.58 42.29
C ASP A 65 1.38 -26.60 43.04
N ARG A 66 0.55 -25.57 42.82
CA ARG A 66 -0.80 -25.48 43.40
C ARG A 66 -1.74 -26.58 42.90
N CYS A 67 -1.76 -26.84 41.59
CA CYS A 67 -2.57 -27.90 40.98
C CYS A 67 -2.03 -29.31 41.28
N SER A 68 -0.75 -29.45 41.64
CA SER A 68 -0.16 -30.72 42.10
C SER A 68 -0.57 -31.06 43.54
N ALA A 69 -0.89 -30.05 44.36
CA ALA A 69 -1.33 -30.21 45.75
C ALA A 69 -2.85 -30.48 45.87
N ASP A 70 -3.66 -30.04 44.91
CA ASP A 70 -5.11 -30.30 44.87
C ASP A 70 -5.57 -30.73 43.47
N PRO A 71 -5.93 -32.01 43.26
CA PRO A 71 -6.35 -32.53 41.96
C PRO A 71 -7.68 -31.96 41.46
N ALA A 72 -8.45 -31.26 42.30
CA ALA A 72 -9.70 -30.61 41.89
C ALA A 72 -9.48 -29.24 41.20
N GLN A 73 -8.28 -28.67 41.22
CA GLN A 73 -7.99 -27.36 40.63
C GLN A 73 -7.61 -27.45 39.16
N ALA A 74 -8.28 -26.68 38.31
CA ALA A 74 -7.94 -26.57 36.88
C ALA A 74 -6.86 -25.49 36.65
N LEU A 75 -5.79 -25.87 35.94
CA LEU A 75 -4.65 -25.00 35.59
C LEU A 75 -5.10 -23.79 34.76
N GLN A 76 -4.64 -22.60 35.13
CA GLN A 76 -4.94 -21.37 34.39
C GLN A 76 -3.78 -20.95 33.49
N LEU A 77 -4.10 -20.55 32.26
CA LEU A 77 -3.13 -20.01 31.30
C LEU A 77 -2.66 -18.62 31.79
N ALA A 78 -1.36 -18.43 31.93
CA ALA A 78 -0.78 -17.16 32.33
C ALA A 78 -1.09 -16.04 31.32
N GLU A 79 -1.20 -14.80 31.79
CA GLU A 79 -1.43 -13.64 30.91
C GLU A 79 -0.16 -13.26 30.14
N VAL A 80 0.05 -13.93 28.99
CA VAL A 80 1.17 -13.70 28.07
C VAL A 80 1.16 -12.25 27.57
N ASN A 81 1.92 -11.38 28.24
CA ASN A 81 2.09 -9.96 27.90
C ASN A 81 3.08 -9.77 26.73
N VAL A 82 2.86 -10.50 25.64
CA VAL A 82 3.56 -10.32 24.36
C VAL A 82 2.72 -9.37 23.49
N PRO A 83 3.28 -8.22 23.04
CA PRO A 83 2.56 -7.30 22.17
C PRO A 83 2.11 -7.98 20.87
N ARG A 84 0.80 -8.26 20.75
CA ARG A 84 0.23 -8.88 19.55
C ARG A 84 0.53 -8.00 18.32
N PRO A 85 1.16 -8.54 17.26
CA PRO A 85 1.56 -7.75 16.11
C PRO A 85 0.33 -7.16 15.41
N THR A 86 0.26 -5.83 15.34
CA THR A 86 -0.89 -5.13 14.75
C THR A 86 -1.08 -5.54 13.30
N THR A 87 -2.25 -6.08 12.95
CA THR A 87 -2.53 -6.59 11.61
C THR A 87 -2.32 -5.48 10.56
N ARG A 88 -1.30 -5.64 9.70
CA ARG A 88 -0.90 -4.59 8.75
C ARG A 88 -2.10 -4.19 7.88
N THR A 89 -2.39 -2.88 7.82
CA THR A 89 -3.50 -2.36 7.02
C THR A 89 -3.40 -2.84 5.58
N LYS A 90 -4.51 -3.37 5.02
CA LYS A 90 -4.59 -3.90 3.66
C LYS A 90 -3.97 -2.91 2.66
N GLY A 91 -2.86 -3.31 2.04
CA GLY A 91 -2.12 -2.50 1.07
C GLY A 91 -2.83 -2.39 -0.28
N PRO A 92 -2.21 -1.72 -1.27
CA PRO A 92 -2.75 -1.65 -2.63
C PRO A 92 -3.03 -3.05 -3.20
N ARG A 93 -4.26 -3.30 -3.64
CA ARG A 93 -4.66 -4.57 -4.27
C ARG A 93 -4.01 -4.69 -5.65
N TYR A 94 -3.23 -5.74 -5.90
CA TYR A 94 -2.63 -5.97 -7.21
C TYR A 94 -3.71 -6.28 -8.25
N THR A 95 -3.72 -5.52 -9.36
CA THR A 95 -4.64 -5.74 -10.48
C THR A 95 -3.94 -6.54 -11.59
N PRO A 96 -4.43 -7.74 -11.96
CA PRO A 96 -3.82 -8.55 -13.03
C PRO A 96 -3.92 -7.84 -14.37
N VAL A 97 -2.98 -8.12 -15.28
CA VAL A 97 -2.75 -7.33 -16.52
C VAL A 97 -4.03 -7.13 -17.34
N ALA A 98 -4.82 -8.19 -17.55
CA ALA A 98 -6.09 -8.12 -18.28
C ALA A 98 -7.09 -7.11 -17.68
N ARG A 99 -7.17 -7.02 -16.35
CA ARG A 99 -8.10 -6.11 -15.63
C ARG A 99 -7.51 -4.71 -15.38
N ARG A 100 -6.41 -4.35 -16.06
CA ARG A 100 -5.82 -3.00 -15.91
C ARG A 100 -6.60 -1.92 -16.66
N GLN A 101 -7.32 -2.28 -17.72
CA GLN A 101 -8.21 -1.38 -18.49
C GLN A 101 -9.53 -1.10 -17.75
N ASP A 102 -9.98 -1.99 -16.87
CA ASP A 102 -11.17 -1.77 -16.01
C ASP A 102 -11.00 -0.55 -15.08
N ARG A 103 -9.74 -0.19 -14.75
CA ARG A 103 -9.42 0.88 -13.79
C ARG A 103 -9.78 2.27 -14.31
N PRO A 104 -9.36 2.71 -15.52
CA PRO A 104 -9.84 3.97 -16.08
C PRO A 104 -11.37 4.04 -16.24
N ASP A 105 -12.01 2.94 -16.64
CA ASP A 105 -13.48 2.82 -16.74
C ASP A 105 -14.19 3.06 -15.40
N GLY A 106 -13.65 2.47 -14.33
CA GLY A 106 -14.13 2.69 -12.95
C GLY A 106 -13.87 4.11 -12.43
N ILE A 107 -12.74 4.73 -12.77
CA ILE A 107 -12.42 6.12 -12.39
C ILE A 107 -13.37 7.10 -13.10
N ALA A 108 -13.61 6.92 -14.41
CA ALA A 108 -14.53 7.76 -15.17
C ALA A 108 -15.97 7.68 -14.64
N TRP A 109 -16.39 6.51 -14.15
CA TRP A 109 -17.68 6.34 -13.48
C TRP A 109 -17.72 7.02 -12.10
N LEU A 110 -16.68 6.90 -11.28
CA LEU A 110 -16.62 7.58 -9.99
C LEU A 110 -16.65 9.11 -10.15
N LEU A 111 -15.87 9.66 -11.07
CA LEU A 111 -15.87 11.10 -11.36
C LEU A 111 -17.22 11.60 -11.89
N ARG A 112 -17.97 10.79 -12.65
CA ARG A 112 -19.28 11.15 -13.19
C ARG A 112 -20.40 11.11 -12.14
N ASN A 113 -20.40 10.13 -11.25
CA ASN A 113 -21.51 9.90 -10.30
C ASN A 113 -21.26 10.51 -8.91
N PHE A 114 -20.00 10.66 -8.50
CA PHE A 114 -19.62 11.10 -7.15
C PHE A 114 -18.49 12.14 -7.17
N PRO A 115 -18.75 13.37 -7.69
CA PRO A 115 -17.76 14.46 -7.69
C PRO A 115 -17.35 14.92 -6.28
N GLU A 116 -18.08 14.51 -5.24
CA GLU A 116 -17.74 14.70 -3.83
C GLU A 116 -16.52 13.86 -3.36
N LEU A 117 -16.17 12.78 -4.07
CA LEU A 117 -15.04 11.91 -3.70
C LEU A 117 -13.70 12.59 -3.98
N SER A 118 -12.85 12.70 -2.95
CA SER A 118 -11.49 13.18 -3.15
C SER A 118 -10.61 12.17 -3.90
N ASP A 119 -9.63 12.66 -4.65
CA ASP A 119 -8.71 11.82 -5.43
C ASP A 119 -7.95 10.79 -4.57
N GLY A 120 -7.75 11.09 -3.28
CA GLY A 120 -7.18 10.15 -2.30
C GLY A 120 -8.11 9.00 -1.93
N GLN A 121 -9.44 9.21 -1.95
CA GLN A 121 -10.43 8.14 -1.80
C GLN A 121 -10.51 7.29 -3.07
N ILE A 122 -10.57 7.93 -4.25
CA ILE A 122 -10.59 7.24 -5.55
C ILE A 122 -9.33 6.36 -5.73
N ALA A 123 -8.15 6.91 -5.42
CA ALA A 123 -6.88 6.18 -5.45
C ALA A 123 -6.90 4.92 -4.57
N ARG A 124 -7.46 5.03 -3.34
CA ARG A 124 -7.56 3.91 -2.39
C ARG A 124 -8.64 2.89 -2.76
N LEU A 125 -9.73 3.30 -3.42
CA LEU A 125 -10.78 2.40 -3.90
C LEU A 125 -10.33 1.57 -5.11
N VAL A 126 -9.71 2.20 -6.10
CA VAL A 126 -9.38 1.57 -7.39
C VAL A 126 -7.96 0.99 -7.44
N GLY A 127 -7.08 1.36 -6.51
CA GLY A 127 -5.66 0.97 -6.55
C GLY A 127 -4.88 1.69 -7.66
N THR A 128 -5.15 3.00 -7.82
CA THR A 128 -4.59 3.85 -8.89
C THR A 128 -3.82 5.04 -8.31
N THR A 129 -3.12 5.81 -9.15
CA THR A 129 -2.36 7.00 -8.75
C THR A 129 -3.10 8.29 -9.08
N LYS A 130 -2.82 9.37 -8.33
CA LYS A 130 -3.38 10.71 -8.55
C LYS A 130 -3.20 11.25 -9.99
N PRO A 131 -2.01 11.19 -10.63
CA PRO A 131 -1.86 11.66 -12.02
C PRO A 131 -2.73 10.89 -13.01
N THR A 132 -2.99 9.58 -12.78
CA THR A 132 -3.93 8.82 -13.61
C THR A 132 -5.38 9.31 -13.45
N ILE A 133 -5.79 9.68 -12.23
CA ILE A 133 -7.13 10.26 -11.97
C ILE A 133 -7.27 11.62 -12.66
N ASN A 134 -6.27 12.50 -12.53
CA ASN A 134 -6.27 13.80 -13.19
C ASN A 134 -6.29 13.65 -14.71
N GLY A 135 -5.45 12.79 -15.30
CA GLY A 135 -5.48 12.56 -16.75
C GLY A 135 -6.82 12.05 -17.31
N ILE A 136 -7.67 11.45 -16.48
CA ILE A 136 -9.03 11.05 -16.87
C ILE A 136 -10.03 12.21 -16.68
N ARG A 137 -9.90 12.99 -15.60
CA ARG A 137 -10.65 14.25 -15.37
C ARG A 137 -10.42 15.27 -16.49
N ASP A 138 -9.16 15.46 -16.85
CA ASP A 138 -8.66 16.45 -17.81
C ASP A 138 -8.68 15.92 -19.25
N ARG A 139 -9.09 14.66 -19.45
CA ARG A 139 -9.15 13.92 -20.73
C ARG A 139 -7.82 13.74 -21.48
N THR A 140 -6.69 13.96 -20.81
CA THR A 140 -5.32 13.78 -21.36
C THR A 140 -4.79 12.34 -21.30
N HIS A 141 -5.57 11.38 -20.79
CA HIS A 141 -5.18 9.97 -20.77
C HIS A 141 -5.10 9.36 -22.18
N TRP A 142 -4.00 8.65 -22.49
CA TRP A 142 -3.73 8.10 -23.83
C TRP A 142 -4.87 7.26 -24.43
N ASN A 143 -5.64 6.54 -23.60
CA ASN A 143 -6.74 5.67 -24.05
C ASN A 143 -8.14 6.34 -23.97
N ILE A 144 -8.23 7.66 -23.81
CA ILE A 144 -9.49 8.35 -23.45
C ILE A 144 -10.68 8.07 -24.38
N ALA A 145 -10.43 7.84 -25.67
CA ALA A 145 -11.45 7.52 -26.66
C ALA A 145 -12.17 6.17 -26.41
N ASN A 146 -11.51 5.22 -25.73
CA ASN A 146 -12.06 3.88 -25.48
C ASN A 146 -12.67 3.71 -24.08
N ILE A 147 -12.43 4.67 -23.16
CA ILE A 147 -12.89 4.60 -21.76
C ILE A 147 -14.42 4.65 -21.69
N LYS A 148 -15.02 3.68 -20.99
CA LYS A 148 -16.47 3.54 -20.82
C LYS A 148 -16.83 3.53 -19.33
N PRO A 149 -17.55 4.53 -18.81
CA PRO A 149 -17.92 4.57 -17.39
C PRO A 149 -18.69 3.31 -16.92
N ARG A 150 -18.07 2.52 -16.03
CA ARG A 150 -18.62 1.28 -15.44
C ARG A 150 -18.52 1.30 -13.90
N ASP A 151 -19.49 0.73 -13.19
CA ASP A 151 -19.45 0.63 -11.71
C ASP A 151 -18.21 -0.16 -11.25
N PRO A 152 -17.27 0.44 -10.48
CA PRO A 152 -16.06 -0.24 -10.01
C PRO A 152 -16.35 -1.39 -9.02
N VAL A 153 -17.57 -1.51 -8.48
CA VAL A 153 -18.00 -2.69 -7.73
C VAL A 153 -18.34 -3.84 -8.68
N ALA A 154 -19.03 -3.56 -9.80
CA ALA A 154 -19.33 -4.56 -10.82
C ALA A 154 -18.07 -5.08 -11.54
N LEU A 155 -17.04 -4.24 -11.65
CA LEU A 155 -15.70 -4.60 -12.14
C LEU A 155 -14.86 -5.39 -11.11
N GLY A 156 -15.30 -5.49 -9.86
CA GLY A 156 -14.57 -6.15 -8.77
C GLY A 156 -13.37 -5.37 -8.22
N LEU A 157 -13.26 -4.07 -8.51
CA LEU A 157 -12.15 -3.22 -8.08
C LEU A 157 -12.29 -2.79 -6.62
N CYS A 158 -13.52 -2.54 -6.16
CA CYS A 158 -13.84 -2.16 -4.78
C CYS A 158 -15.07 -2.93 -4.25
N GLY A 159 -15.15 -3.13 -2.93
CA GLY A 159 -16.36 -3.69 -2.30
C GLY A 159 -17.49 -2.67 -2.23
N ARG A 160 -18.75 -3.12 -2.19
CA ARG A 160 -19.92 -2.24 -2.01
C ARG A 160 -19.86 -1.48 -0.66
N GLU A 161 -19.34 -2.13 0.37
CA GLU A 161 -19.03 -1.54 1.68
C GLU A 161 -17.88 -0.50 1.60
N ASP A 162 -16.75 -0.86 0.96
CA ASP A 162 -15.62 0.06 0.73
C ASP A 162 -16.11 1.37 0.05
N LEU A 163 -17.00 1.25 -0.95
CA LEU A 163 -17.56 2.38 -1.69
C LEU A 163 -18.55 3.22 -0.87
N SER A 164 -19.51 2.59 -0.16
CA SER A 164 -20.48 3.32 0.67
C SER A 164 -19.81 4.07 1.82
N ALA A 165 -18.86 3.44 2.52
CA ALA A 165 -18.06 4.09 3.54
C ALA A 165 -17.20 5.23 2.99
N ALA A 166 -16.74 5.14 1.73
CA ALA A 166 -16.05 6.25 1.06
C ALA A 166 -16.98 7.42 0.74
N ILE A 167 -18.20 7.17 0.27
CA ILE A 167 -19.21 8.20 -0.03
C ILE A 167 -19.64 8.93 1.27
N ASP A 168 -19.97 8.20 2.33
CA ASP A 168 -20.35 8.81 3.61
C ASP A 168 -19.19 9.62 4.22
N LYS A 169 -17.95 9.16 4.05
CA LYS A 169 -16.75 9.90 4.48
C LYS A 169 -16.51 11.16 3.63
N ALA A 170 -16.87 11.15 2.34
CA ALA A 170 -16.84 12.34 1.48
C ALA A 170 -17.91 13.35 1.88
N ARG A 171 -19.17 12.94 2.03
CA ARG A 171 -20.28 13.80 2.51
C ARG A 171 -19.94 14.47 3.83
N ARG A 172 -19.52 13.68 4.82
CA ARG A 172 -19.02 14.18 6.12
C ARG A 172 -17.77 15.04 6.00
N ALA A 173 -17.01 15.00 4.90
CA ALA A 173 -15.88 15.90 4.66
C ALA A 173 -16.30 17.22 4.01
N VAL A 174 -17.24 17.20 3.04
CA VAL A 174 -17.84 18.39 2.43
C VAL A 174 -18.53 19.24 3.50
N GLU A 175 -19.42 18.65 4.29
CA GLU A 175 -20.12 19.32 5.40
C GLU A 175 -19.16 19.99 6.41
N ARG A 176 -18.05 19.30 6.76
CA ARG A 176 -17.02 19.87 7.64
C ARG A 176 -16.18 20.95 6.96
N ALA A 177 -15.97 20.88 5.64
CA ALA A 177 -15.28 21.91 4.88
C ALA A 177 -16.14 23.18 4.72
N GLU A 178 -17.45 23.03 4.54
CA GLU A 178 -18.41 24.14 4.52
C GLU A 178 -18.52 24.82 5.89
N LYS A 179 -18.67 24.03 6.96
CA LYS A 179 -18.68 24.53 8.35
C LYS A 179 -17.36 25.20 8.76
N ARG A 180 -16.24 24.87 8.12
CA ARG A 180 -14.97 25.62 8.23
C ARG A 180 -15.03 26.91 7.43
N LYS A 181 -15.25 26.85 6.12
CA LYS A 181 -15.38 28.04 5.24
C LYS A 181 -16.35 29.09 5.78
N ALA A 182 -17.44 28.70 6.42
CA ALA A 182 -18.39 29.62 7.06
C ALA A 182 -17.78 30.32 8.30
N LYS A 183 -17.06 29.59 9.17
CA LYS A 183 -16.36 30.15 10.33
C LYS A 183 -15.17 31.01 9.93
N ASP A 184 -14.46 30.62 8.89
CA ASP A 184 -13.31 31.36 8.35
C ASP A 184 -13.79 32.68 7.74
N LYS A 185 -14.82 32.65 6.87
CA LYS A 185 -15.48 33.88 6.37
C LYS A 185 -16.04 34.78 7.48
N ALA A 186 -16.58 34.21 8.56
CA ALA A 186 -17.05 35.01 9.71
C ALA A 186 -15.90 35.70 10.45
N LYS A 187 -14.75 35.03 10.61
CA LYS A 187 -13.52 35.63 11.16
C LYS A 187 -12.95 36.70 10.24
N ASP A 188 -12.89 36.46 8.94
CA ASP A 188 -12.39 37.43 7.96
C ASP A 188 -13.28 38.67 7.89
N LYS A 189 -14.61 38.50 7.98
CA LYS A 189 -15.57 39.60 8.08
C LYS A 189 -15.37 40.41 9.37
N ALA A 190 -15.29 39.77 10.54
CA ALA A 190 -15.04 40.45 11.80
C ALA A 190 -13.66 41.16 11.83
N LYS A 191 -12.64 40.59 11.18
CA LYS A 191 -11.30 41.19 11.04
C LYS A 191 -11.29 42.34 10.03
N ALA A 192 -12.15 42.32 9.02
CA ALA A 192 -12.36 43.46 8.12
C ALA A 192 -13.07 44.59 8.86
N GLU A 193 -14.16 44.31 9.60
CA GLU A 193 -14.93 45.30 10.36
C GLU A 193 -14.06 45.99 11.42
N ALA A 194 -13.28 45.24 12.20
CA ALA A 194 -12.31 45.80 13.15
C ALA A 194 -11.16 46.59 12.48
N LYS A 195 -10.88 46.39 11.17
CA LYS A 195 -9.94 47.21 10.40
C LYS A 195 -10.60 48.45 9.80
N THR A 196 -11.91 48.43 9.57
CA THR A 196 -12.67 49.59 9.09
C THR A 196 -12.86 50.63 10.20
N GLU A 197 -13.15 50.21 11.45
CA GLU A 197 -13.19 51.15 12.59
C GLU A 197 -11.83 51.84 12.81
N ALA A 198 -10.72 51.09 12.68
CA ALA A 198 -9.36 51.62 12.78
C ALA A 198 -8.94 52.59 11.65
N ALA A 199 -9.79 52.83 10.64
CA ALA A 199 -9.55 53.78 9.56
C ALA A 199 -10.32 55.11 9.73
N VAL A 200 -11.36 55.16 10.57
CA VAL A 200 -12.21 56.36 10.78
C VAL A 200 -11.68 57.21 11.93
N THR A 201 -10.35 57.43 12.00
CA THR A 201 -9.70 58.26 13.04
C THR A 201 -8.34 58.83 12.61
N ALA A 202 -8.14 59.18 11.32
CA ALA A 202 -6.85 59.68 10.82
C ALA A 202 -6.95 60.64 9.61
N GLU A 203 -7.37 61.88 9.87
CA GLU A 203 -7.40 63.05 8.96
C GLU A 203 -7.47 64.32 9.84
N THR A 204 -7.13 65.57 9.45
CA THR A 204 -6.38 66.20 8.34
C THR A 204 -6.34 67.71 8.68
N PRO A 205 -5.33 68.55 8.30
CA PRO A 205 -4.11 68.32 7.52
C PRO A 205 -2.88 68.13 8.46
N GLU A 206 -1.62 68.60 8.31
CA GLU A 206 -0.85 69.54 7.44
C GLU A 206 0.67 69.17 7.60
N SER A 207 1.73 69.74 6.98
CA SER A 207 1.92 70.91 6.11
C SER A 207 3.13 70.76 5.13
N LYS A 208 3.75 71.88 4.71
CA LYS A 208 4.88 72.04 3.74
C LYS A 208 5.60 73.40 4.02
N PRO A 209 6.62 73.85 3.24
CA PRO A 209 7.66 73.19 2.41
C PRO A 209 9.10 73.52 2.94
N ILE A 210 10.25 73.26 2.28
CA ILE A 210 10.99 74.04 1.22
C ILE A 210 12.33 73.26 1.01
N GLU A 211 12.72 72.67 -0.14
CA GLU A 211 13.23 73.20 -1.44
C GLU A 211 14.78 73.31 -1.58
N SER A 212 15.33 72.74 -2.67
CA SER A 212 16.54 73.13 -3.45
C SER A 212 16.82 72.02 -4.51
N GLU A 213 16.33 72.06 -5.75
CA GLU A 213 16.73 72.87 -6.92
C GLU A 213 18.08 72.51 -7.61
N SER A 214 18.00 72.09 -8.88
CA SER A 214 19.02 72.30 -9.93
C SER A 214 18.44 71.99 -11.32
N ASP A 215 18.56 72.92 -12.28
CA ASP A 215 17.68 73.07 -13.47
C ASP A 215 18.55 73.63 -14.65
N ILE A 216 18.35 73.51 -15.99
CA ILE A 216 17.36 72.98 -16.96
C ILE A 216 18.06 72.95 -18.38
N PRO A 217 17.42 72.83 -19.57
CA PRO A 217 16.32 71.97 -20.08
C PRO A 217 16.60 71.34 -21.49
N GLY A 218 15.66 70.48 -21.96
CA GLY A 218 15.27 70.39 -23.39
C GLY A 218 15.83 69.22 -24.24
N VAL A 219 15.25 68.86 -25.40
CA VAL A 219 13.93 69.21 -25.99
C VAL A 219 13.57 68.24 -27.15
N ALA A 220 12.32 67.73 -27.19
CA ALA A 220 11.70 66.96 -28.30
C ALA A 220 12.39 65.61 -28.70
N ASP A 221 11.82 64.68 -29.47
CA ASP A 221 10.48 64.52 -30.08
C ASP A 221 10.14 62.99 -30.25
N ALA A 222 8.99 62.70 -30.87
CA ALA A 222 8.61 61.46 -31.58
C ALA A 222 8.35 60.12 -30.82
N GLN A 223 7.17 59.56 -31.11
CA GLN A 223 6.77 58.14 -30.99
C GLN A 223 6.77 57.50 -32.42
N PRO A 224 6.10 56.35 -32.73
CA PRO A 224 6.04 55.00 -32.13
C PRO A 224 6.33 53.87 -33.17
N GLU A 225 5.95 52.62 -32.83
CA GLU A 225 5.51 51.49 -33.71
C GLU A 225 6.50 50.45 -34.30
N ALA A 226 6.00 49.20 -34.30
CA ALA A 226 6.24 48.06 -35.23
C ALA A 226 7.65 47.41 -35.37
N ALA A 227 7.82 46.17 -35.85
CA ALA A 227 7.05 44.90 -35.83
C ALA A 227 7.90 43.76 -36.48
N VAL A 228 7.39 42.49 -36.52
CA VAL A 228 7.88 41.34 -37.35
C VAL A 228 9.22 40.71 -36.87
N ALA A 229 9.26 39.44 -36.40
CA ALA A 229 9.44 38.12 -37.10
C ALA A 229 10.84 37.93 -37.77
N GLU A 230 11.39 36.73 -38.01
CA GLU A 230 10.88 35.34 -38.00
C GLU A 230 12.00 34.32 -37.59
N ALA A 231 11.76 33.00 -37.71
CA ALA A 231 12.71 31.89 -37.46
C ALA A 231 13.45 31.48 -38.79
N PRO A 232 14.02 30.26 -39.08
CA PRO A 232 14.00 28.94 -38.39
C PRO A 232 15.33 28.11 -38.41
N ALA A 233 15.24 26.80 -38.08
CA ALA A 233 16.16 25.68 -38.41
C ALA A 233 17.54 25.58 -37.67
N ALA A 234 18.16 24.41 -37.43
CA ALA A 234 17.73 22.99 -37.43
C ALA A 234 18.74 22.08 -36.65
N GLU A 235 18.42 20.78 -36.54
CA GLU A 235 19.21 19.63 -36.01
C GLU A 235 20.46 19.25 -36.86
N PRO A 236 21.33 18.23 -36.54
CA PRO A 236 21.24 17.17 -35.50
C PRO A 236 22.54 16.79 -34.69
N ALA A 237 22.36 15.89 -33.73
CA ALA A 237 23.21 14.72 -33.33
C ALA A 237 24.67 14.82 -32.78
N ALA A 238 24.80 14.37 -31.53
CA ALA A 238 25.66 13.26 -31.04
C ALA A 238 27.16 13.45 -30.64
N ALA A 239 27.65 12.41 -29.94
CA ALA A 239 29.01 12.09 -29.47
C ALA A 239 29.55 12.77 -28.18
N THR A 240 29.96 11.92 -27.22
CA THR A 240 30.83 12.24 -26.06
C THR A 240 32.29 11.96 -26.40
N PRO A 241 33.24 12.51 -25.62
CA PRO A 241 34.15 11.59 -24.93
C PRO A 241 34.46 11.98 -23.47
N PHE A 242 34.78 11.00 -22.63
CA PHE A 242 35.48 11.20 -21.36
C PHE A 242 36.70 10.27 -21.29
N SER A 243 37.74 10.69 -20.55
CA SER A 243 39.09 10.14 -20.65
C SER A 243 39.53 9.43 -19.37
N GLU A 244 39.98 8.18 -19.54
CA GLU A 244 41.21 7.60 -18.98
C GLU A 244 41.47 7.60 -17.46
N ALA A 245 41.54 6.38 -16.89
CA ALA A 245 42.49 6.01 -15.84
C ALA A 245 42.64 4.47 -15.74
N ALA A 246 43.85 3.98 -15.50
CA ALA A 246 44.27 2.58 -15.27
C ALA A 246 45.45 2.60 -14.26
N PRO A 247 46.17 1.50 -13.89
CA PRO A 247 46.11 0.10 -14.33
C PRO A 247 46.25 -0.94 -13.16
N ALA A 248 46.84 -2.12 -13.46
CA ALA A 248 47.23 -3.26 -12.61
C ALA A 248 46.11 -4.30 -12.30
N ASP A 249 46.38 -5.62 -12.25
CA ASP A 249 47.66 -6.37 -12.34
C ASP A 249 47.55 -7.68 -13.16
N VAL A 250 48.62 -8.48 -13.20
CA VAL A 250 48.97 -9.52 -14.19
C VAL A 250 48.33 -10.90 -13.97
N ALA A 251 47.87 -11.54 -15.04
CA ALA A 251 47.93 -13.01 -15.23
C ALA A 251 47.69 -13.39 -16.71
N GLU A 252 48.51 -14.28 -17.27
CA GLU A 252 48.48 -14.68 -18.69
C GLU A 252 48.21 -16.18 -18.82
N ALA A 253 47.24 -16.58 -19.69
CA ALA A 253 46.90 -17.98 -19.95
C ALA A 253 46.25 -18.17 -21.35
N GLU A 254 47.07 -18.58 -22.31
CA GLU A 254 46.75 -19.28 -23.57
C GLU A 254 45.76 -20.47 -23.33
N LEU A 255 44.83 -20.94 -24.19
CA LEU A 255 44.60 -21.06 -25.66
C LEU A 255 43.08 -21.35 -25.91
N PRO A 256 42.56 -21.63 -27.13
CA PRO A 256 42.76 -21.00 -28.44
C PRO A 256 41.42 -20.59 -29.13
N SER A 257 41.49 -19.95 -30.29
CA SER A 257 40.33 -19.60 -31.13
C SER A 257 39.66 -20.79 -31.83
N ALA A 258 38.35 -20.71 -32.06
CA ALA A 258 37.61 -21.56 -33.01
C ALA A 258 36.50 -20.75 -33.71
N ASP A 259 36.53 -20.72 -35.05
CA ASP A 259 35.50 -20.08 -35.88
C ASP A 259 34.24 -20.97 -36.02
N PRO A 260 33.06 -20.38 -36.29
CA PRO A 260 31.82 -21.13 -36.46
C PRO A 260 31.72 -21.79 -37.84
N GLN A 261 31.28 -23.05 -37.87
CA GLN A 261 30.84 -23.74 -39.10
C GLN A 261 29.44 -24.34 -38.92
N ASP A 262 28.75 -24.51 -40.05
CA ASP A 262 27.33 -24.86 -40.13
C ASP A 262 26.95 -26.23 -39.54
N PRO A 263 25.73 -26.37 -38.98
CA PRO A 263 25.22 -27.68 -38.56
C PRO A 263 24.89 -28.55 -39.78
N PRO A 264 25.30 -29.84 -39.81
CA PRO A 264 25.04 -30.73 -40.93
C PRO A 264 23.55 -31.14 -41.01
N ALA A 265 23.10 -31.44 -42.23
CA ALA A 265 21.71 -31.78 -42.52
C ALA A 265 21.27 -33.09 -41.85
N ALA A 266 20.14 -33.05 -41.13
CA ALA A 266 19.38 -34.22 -40.73
C ALA A 266 18.36 -34.58 -41.82
N ALA A 267 18.22 -35.87 -42.14
CA ALA A 267 17.40 -36.33 -43.25
C ALA A 267 15.89 -36.27 -42.94
N GLU A 268 15.08 -36.06 -43.99
CA GLU A 268 13.62 -36.23 -43.93
C GLU A 268 13.27 -37.72 -43.84
N GLU A 269 12.64 -38.16 -42.75
CA GLU A 269 11.86 -39.42 -42.77
C GLU A 269 10.59 -39.34 -41.91
N THR A 270 9.48 -38.97 -42.56
CA THR A 270 8.11 -39.28 -42.17
C THR A 270 7.35 -39.66 -43.46
N PRO A 271 6.25 -40.45 -43.44
CA PRO A 271 5.36 -40.70 -42.29
C PRO A 271 4.98 -42.17 -42.04
N ARG A 272 4.39 -42.42 -40.87
CA ARG A 272 3.35 -43.45 -40.65
C ARG A 272 2.45 -43.05 -39.48
N THR A 273 1.25 -42.57 -39.78
CA THR A 273 0.16 -42.40 -38.81
C THR A 273 -0.41 -43.77 -38.43
N PRO A 274 -0.57 -44.11 -37.14
CA PRO A 274 -1.29 -45.31 -36.74
C PRO A 274 -2.81 -45.08 -36.89
N GLU A 275 -3.44 -45.80 -37.81
CA GLU A 275 -4.90 -45.84 -37.91
C GLU A 275 -5.49 -46.50 -36.66
N TRP A 276 -6.46 -45.85 -36.01
CA TRP A 276 -7.29 -46.47 -34.98
C TRP A 276 -8.54 -47.07 -35.63
N PRO A 277 -8.95 -48.30 -35.28
CA PRO A 277 -10.16 -48.90 -35.83
C PRO A 277 -11.41 -48.17 -35.35
N PRO A 278 -12.46 -48.05 -36.18
CA PRO A 278 -13.73 -47.44 -35.76
C PRO A 278 -14.40 -48.29 -34.66
N THR A 279 -14.94 -47.62 -33.65
CA THR A 279 -15.74 -48.24 -32.60
C THR A 279 -17.20 -48.31 -33.04
N ASP A 280 -17.77 -49.52 -33.00
CA ASP A 280 -19.13 -49.82 -33.47
C ASP A 280 -20.15 -49.72 -32.32
N ARG A 281 -20.63 -48.49 -32.04
CA ARG A 281 -22.00 -48.19 -31.56
C ARG A 281 -22.32 -46.70 -31.40
#